data_AF-A0A1B7UQ24-F1
#
_entry.id   AF-A0A1B7UQ24-F1
#
_cell.length_a   1.000
_cell.length_b   1.000
_cell.length_c   1.000
_cell.angle_alpha   90.00
_cell.angle_beta   90.00
_cell.angle_gamma   90.00
#
_symmetry.space_group_name_H-M   'P 1'
#
loop_
_entity.id
_entity.type
_entity.pdbx_description
1 polymer ?
#
loop_
_entity_poly.entity_id
_entity_poly.type
_entity_poly.pdbx_seq_one_letter_code
_entity_poly.pdbx_strand_id
1 'polypeptide(L)'
;MKLNTSALAVLAALPLMSFVASAAPTAEDLQDRVFGSVFYEVYSPDSDKARSTEWQNVDNGNGRGLNIGYRISKDWAIRAEFARQDLDKATVGYDVKGNRAGIDLMYHIDSLPVYVLGGVKNFTTGRSASAANVGIGANFFVLDNLAIFAEANRYQGISQSFADTGLKVGLSYVFGSAPQAAPTPAPQPEPAPAPAPVIGDADQDGVTDDKDQCANTPITDKVDTVGCSIFTETSVRIDLNAQFDNDSSVVKPEYHADIEKLANFLKRFPNTDVEIAGHASNVGKPAYNMALSQRRSDAVADVLVTQYGIDRSRVKAVGYGVTKPRAAGNTAAAHAVNRRIEGHVTASVKEAVTR
;
A
#
# COMPACT_ATOMS: atom_id res chain seq x y z
N MET A 1 26.38 -47.17 -9.74
CA MET A 1 25.74 -46.03 -10.44
C MET A 1 24.50 -46.52 -11.17
N LYS A 2 23.33 -46.43 -10.54
CA LYS A 2 22.01 -46.42 -11.17
C LYS A 2 21.10 -45.65 -10.21
N LEU A 3 20.95 -44.35 -10.45
CA LEU A 3 19.90 -43.55 -9.82
C LEU A 3 18.58 -43.98 -10.48
N ASN A 4 17.67 -44.57 -9.71
CA ASN A 4 16.30 -44.72 -10.16
C ASN A 4 15.56 -43.43 -9.87
N THR A 5 15.25 -42.73 -10.96
CA THR A 5 14.36 -41.58 -11.07
C THR A 5 12.97 -41.92 -10.56
N SER A 6 12.61 -41.43 -9.39
CA SER A 6 11.23 -41.24 -8.93
C SER A 6 11.20 -40.14 -7.86
N ALA A 7 11.74 -38.98 -8.22
CA ALA A 7 11.46 -37.71 -7.58
C ALA A 7 10.57 -36.91 -8.54
N LEU A 8 9.65 -36.13 -7.97
CA LEU A 8 8.65 -35.30 -8.64
C LEU A 8 7.48 -36.05 -9.31
N ALA A 9 6.37 -36.18 -8.58
CA ALA A 9 5.03 -35.83 -9.06
C ALA A 9 3.94 -36.28 -8.06
N VAL A 10 3.84 -35.61 -6.92
CA VAL A 10 2.54 -35.46 -6.21
C VAL A 10 2.44 -34.02 -5.73
N LEU A 11 2.46 -33.10 -6.70
CA LEU A 11 2.08 -31.70 -6.53
C LEU A 11 1.09 -31.35 -7.66
N ALA A 12 0.08 -32.19 -7.84
CA ALA A 12 -0.94 -32.00 -8.88
C ALA A 12 -2.18 -32.86 -8.57
N ALA A 13 -2.99 -32.43 -7.60
CA ALA A 13 -4.44 -32.69 -7.55
C ALA A 13 -5.05 -32.00 -6.32
N LEU A 14 -5.07 -30.66 -6.32
CA LEU A 14 -6.07 -29.92 -5.54
C LEU A 14 -7.23 -29.64 -6.49
N PRO A 15 -8.38 -30.33 -6.37
CA PRO A 15 -9.57 -29.89 -7.07
C PRO A 15 -9.95 -28.53 -6.50
N LEU A 16 -10.19 -27.57 -7.39
CA LEU A 16 -10.83 -26.29 -7.11
C LEU A 16 -12.22 -26.56 -6.51
N MET A 17 -12.29 -26.80 -5.21
CA MET A 17 -13.52 -26.64 -4.45
C MET A 17 -13.60 -25.17 -4.05
N SER A 18 -14.50 -24.45 -4.70
CA SER A 18 -14.98 -23.15 -4.27
C SER A 18 -15.75 -23.32 -2.96
N PHE A 19 -15.04 -23.53 -1.86
CA PHE A 19 -15.60 -23.35 -0.53
C PHE A 19 -15.64 -21.87 -0.23
N VAL A 20 -16.77 -21.42 0.32
CA VAL A 20 -16.93 -20.13 0.96
C VAL A 20 -15.73 -19.94 1.89
N ALA A 21 -14.88 -18.97 1.59
CA ALA A 21 -13.69 -18.69 2.37
C ALA A 21 -14.11 -18.19 3.76
N SER A 22 -14.22 -19.12 4.72
CA SER A 22 -13.90 -18.76 6.09
C SER A 22 -12.41 -18.42 6.06
N ALA A 23 -12.05 -17.20 6.44
CA ALA A 23 -10.64 -16.83 6.53
C ALA A 23 -9.95 -17.84 7.45
N ALA A 24 -8.83 -18.42 7.00
CA ALA A 24 -8.02 -19.28 7.86
C ALA A 24 -7.69 -18.52 9.17
N PRO A 25 -7.66 -19.20 10.32
CA PRO A 25 -7.41 -18.54 11.60
C PRO A 25 -6.05 -17.83 11.58
N THR A 26 -6.00 -16.65 12.19
CA THR A 26 -4.76 -15.88 12.34
C THR A 26 -3.83 -16.56 13.36
N ALA A 27 -2.56 -16.15 13.41
CA ALA A 27 -1.62 -16.68 14.40
C ALA A 27 -2.06 -16.34 15.84
N GLU A 28 -2.70 -15.18 15.99
CA GLU A 28 -3.31 -14.68 17.21
C GLU A 28 -4.53 -15.53 17.63
N ASP A 29 -5.39 -15.93 16.69
CA ASP A 29 -6.56 -16.79 16.96
C ASP A 29 -6.18 -18.19 17.45
N LEU A 30 -4.93 -18.60 17.19
CA LEU A 30 -4.40 -19.91 17.58
C LEU A 30 -3.63 -19.85 18.89
N GLN A 31 -3.23 -18.67 19.37
CA GLN A 31 -2.51 -18.52 20.62
C GLN A 31 -3.35 -18.99 21.82
N ASP A 32 -2.67 -19.59 22.81
CA ASP A 32 -3.24 -20.09 24.06
C ASP A 32 -4.31 -21.17 23.87
N ARG A 33 -4.19 -21.93 22.78
CA ARG A 33 -5.12 -23.01 22.44
C ARG A 33 -4.46 -24.39 22.47
N VAL A 34 -5.26 -25.36 22.90
CA VAL A 34 -4.93 -26.78 22.80
C VAL A 34 -5.31 -27.25 21.40
N PHE A 35 -4.47 -28.06 20.78
CA PHE A 35 -4.81 -28.76 19.54
C PHE A 35 -4.56 -30.25 19.71
N GLY A 36 -5.37 -31.06 19.04
CA GLY A 36 -5.20 -32.50 18.96
C GLY A 36 -5.27 -32.94 17.52
N SER A 37 -4.46 -33.93 17.16
CA SER A 37 -4.42 -34.41 15.78
C SER A 37 -4.34 -35.92 15.72
N VAL A 38 -4.88 -36.48 14.65
CA VAL A 38 -4.72 -37.88 14.27
C VAL A 38 -3.94 -37.95 12.98
N PHE A 39 -3.05 -38.91 12.83
CA PHE A 39 -2.21 -38.99 11.64
C PHE A 39 -1.92 -40.42 11.21
N TYR A 40 -1.62 -40.53 9.91
CA TYR A 40 -0.97 -41.67 9.30
C TYR A 40 0.44 -41.25 8.88
N GLU A 41 1.40 -42.16 9.02
CA GLU A 41 2.81 -41.96 8.72
C GLU A 41 3.30 -43.06 7.80
N VAL A 42 4.06 -42.70 6.78
CA VAL A 42 4.97 -43.63 6.10
C VAL A 42 6.34 -43.47 6.73
N TYR A 43 6.90 -44.57 7.23
CA TYR A 43 8.15 -44.59 7.97
C TYR A 43 9.21 -45.37 7.20
N SER A 44 10.37 -44.75 7.01
CA SER A 44 11.50 -45.32 6.28
C SER A 44 12.74 -45.34 7.17
N PRO A 45 13.06 -46.50 7.76
CA PRO A 45 14.32 -46.71 8.48
C PRO A 45 15.53 -46.58 7.55
N ASP A 46 16.71 -46.31 8.10
CA ASP A 46 17.95 -46.43 7.33
C ASP A 46 18.19 -47.85 6.79
N SER A 47 19.01 -47.97 5.75
CA SER A 47 19.32 -49.25 5.12
C SER A 47 20.09 -50.22 6.02
N ASP A 48 20.67 -49.73 7.11
CA ASP A 48 21.48 -50.52 8.01
C ASP A 48 20.60 -51.30 8.99
N LYS A 49 19.45 -50.75 9.40
CA LYS A 49 18.43 -51.46 10.18
C LYS A 49 17.82 -52.67 9.45
N ALA A 50 17.63 -52.57 8.13
CA ALA A 50 17.16 -53.69 7.30
C ALA A 50 18.13 -54.89 7.31
N ARG A 51 19.42 -54.64 7.57
CA ARG A 51 20.49 -55.66 7.60
C ARG A 51 20.91 -56.06 9.01
N SER A 52 20.32 -55.48 10.05
CA SER A 52 20.68 -55.73 11.44
C SER A 52 19.72 -56.68 12.14
N THR A 53 20.23 -57.81 12.62
CA THR A 53 19.47 -58.76 13.43
C THR A 53 19.12 -58.19 14.81
N GLU A 54 19.90 -57.25 15.34
CA GLU A 54 19.60 -56.53 16.60
C GLU A 54 18.36 -55.63 16.47
N TRP A 55 18.10 -55.13 15.25
CA TRP A 55 16.90 -54.35 14.91
C TRP A 55 15.83 -55.21 14.24
N GLN A 56 15.92 -56.54 14.34
CA GLN A 56 15.00 -57.50 13.74
C GLN A 56 14.80 -57.34 12.22
N ASN A 57 15.81 -56.82 11.50
CA ASN A 57 15.77 -56.59 10.06
C ASN A 57 14.59 -55.72 9.60
N VAL A 58 14.24 -54.72 10.39
CA VAL A 58 13.17 -53.77 10.13
C VAL A 58 13.44 -52.99 8.84
N ASP A 59 12.42 -52.91 7.99
CA ASP A 59 12.38 -52.17 6.73
C ASP A 59 11.25 -51.11 6.79
N ASN A 60 10.93 -50.50 5.66
CA ASN A 60 9.86 -49.53 5.50
C ASN A 60 8.53 -50.04 6.05
N GLY A 61 7.68 -49.11 6.46
CA GLY A 61 6.32 -49.46 6.85
C GLY A 61 5.52 -48.23 7.16
N ASN A 62 4.55 -48.38 8.05
CA ASN A 62 3.65 -47.30 8.39
C ASN A 62 3.45 -47.14 9.89
N GLY A 63 2.89 -46.00 10.25
CA GLY A 63 2.48 -45.68 11.58
C GLY A 63 1.15 -44.95 11.58
N ARG A 64 0.47 -45.00 12.73
CA ARG A 64 -0.71 -44.18 12.99
C ARG A 64 -0.65 -43.68 14.41
N GLY A 65 -1.03 -42.43 14.61
CA GLY A 65 -0.82 -41.80 15.90
C GLY A 65 -1.74 -40.65 16.19
N LEU A 66 -1.55 -40.15 17.40
CA LEU A 66 -2.23 -39.02 17.98
C LEU A 66 -1.19 -38.01 18.43
N ASN A 67 -1.49 -36.73 18.25
CA ASN A 67 -0.79 -35.67 18.95
C ASN A 67 -1.75 -34.89 19.83
N ILE A 68 -1.23 -34.37 20.93
CA ILE A 68 -1.86 -33.32 21.72
C ILE A 68 -0.82 -32.23 21.95
N GLY A 69 -1.18 -30.98 21.69
CA GLY A 69 -0.27 -29.86 21.85
C GLY A 69 -0.96 -28.61 22.34
N TYR A 70 -0.14 -27.66 22.76
CA TYR A 70 -0.57 -26.36 23.26
C TYR A 70 0.23 -25.26 22.57
N ARG A 71 -0.47 -24.25 22.03
CA ARG A 71 0.10 -23.09 21.38
C ARG A 71 0.41 -22.01 22.42
N ILE A 72 1.65 -21.98 22.88
CA ILE A 72 2.13 -21.11 23.97
C ILE A 72 2.09 -19.64 23.56
N SER A 73 2.41 -19.33 22.30
CA SER A 73 2.34 -17.99 21.73
C SER A 73 1.97 -18.08 20.26
N LYS A 74 1.86 -16.92 19.59
CA LYS A 74 1.66 -16.87 18.13
C LYS A 74 2.68 -17.72 17.35
N ASP A 75 3.91 -17.86 17.85
CA ASP A 75 4.99 -18.61 17.17
C ASP A 75 5.26 -19.98 17.77
N TRP A 76 5.15 -20.14 19.10
CA TRP A 76 5.65 -21.32 19.79
C TRP A 76 4.54 -22.26 20.22
N ALA A 77 4.73 -23.56 19.97
CA ALA A 77 3.88 -24.62 20.49
C ALA A 77 4.69 -25.77 21.05
N ILE A 78 4.13 -26.49 22.02
CA ILE A 78 4.65 -27.77 22.49
C ILE A 78 3.67 -28.88 22.13
N ARG A 79 4.17 -30.05 21.74
CA ARG A 79 3.34 -31.18 21.29
C ARG A 79 3.85 -32.50 21.83
N ALA A 80 2.98 -33.24 22.52
CA ALA A 80 3.19 -34.64 22.82
C ALA A 80 2.63 -35.50 21.68
N GLU A 81 3.37 -36.55 21.33
CA GLU A 81 3.03 -37.51 20.28
C GLU A 81 3.00 -38.92 20.84
N PHE A 82 2.03 -39.72 20.39
CA PHE A 82 2.04 -41.17 20.50
C PHE A 82 1.69 -41.79 19.14
N ALA A 83 2.49 -42.73 18.66
CA ALA A 83 2.25 -43.47 17.42
C ALA A 83 2.42 -44.96 17.65
N ARG A 84 1.57 -45.75 17.01
CA ARG A 84 1.79 -47.18 16.81
C ARG A 84 2.44 -47.38 15.44
N GLN A 85 3.52 -48.15 15.39
CA GLN A 85 4.25 -48.45 14.18
C GLN A 85 4.08 -49.93 13.83
N ASP A 86 3.83 -50.20 12.55
CA ASP A 86 3.75 -51.52 11.94
C ASP A 86 4.75 -51.49 10.76
N LEU A 87 5.96 -52.02 10.98
CA LEU A 87 7.07 -51.98 10.02
C LEU A 87 7.33 -53.34 9.39
N ASP A 88 7.65 -53.38 8.10
CA ASP A 88 7.93 -54.63 7.41
C ASP A 88 9.31 -55.17 7.81
N LYS A 89 9.56 -56.45 7.54
CA LYS A 89 10.91 -57.04 7.60
C LYS A 89 11.49 -57.18 6.21
N ALA A 90 12.78 -56.90 6.08
CA ALA A 90 13.54 -57.10 4.85
C ALA A 90 13.68 -58.58 4.43
N THR A 91 13.34 -59.52 5.31
CA THR A 91 13.36 -60.98 5.09
C THR A 91 11.95 -61.55 5.27
N VAL A 92 11.55 -62.54 4.46
CA VAL A 92 10.17 -63.08 4.42
C VAL A 92 9.67 -63.50 5.82
N GLY A 93 8.59 -62.84 6.28
CA GLY A 93 7.74 -63.32 7.39
C GLY A 93 7.65 -62.39 8.62
N TYR A 94 6.47 -61.77 8.77
CA TYR A 94 5.92 -61.01 9.90
C TYR A 94 6.37 -59.54 10.07
N ASP A 95 5.39 -58.65 10.25
CA ASP A 95 5.58 -57.24 10.61
C ASP A 95 6.17 -57.09 12.02
N VAL A 96 7.05 -56.11 12.19
CA VAL A 96 7.56 -55.66 13.48
C VAL A 96 6.70 -54.52 14.00
N LYS A 97 6.04 -54.76 15.12
CA LYS A 97 5.13 -53.80 15.75
C LYS A 97 5.77 -53.14 16.95
N GLY A 98 5.49 -51.87 17.15
CA GLY A 98 5.90 -51.16 18.35
C GLY A 98 5.25 -49.80 18.46
N ASN A 99 5.73 -49.00 19.41
CA ASN A 99 5.20 -47.68 19.68
C ASN A 99 6.32 -46.65 19.64
N ARG A 100 5.95 -45.43 19.30
CA ARG A 100 6.76 -44.22 19.44
C ARG A 100 6.02 -43.24 20.33
N ALA A 101 6.68 -42.70 21.33
CA ALA A 101 6.15 -41.61 22.15
C ALA A 101 7.19 -40.50 22.28
N GLY A 102 6.77 -39.25 22.40
CA GLY A 102 7.73 -38.18 22.66
C GLY A 102 7.13 -36.78 22.60
N ILE A 103 8.01 -35.78 22.70
CA ILE A 103 7.64 -34.37 22.83
C ILE A 103 8.40 -33.57 21.79
N ASP A 104 7.72 -32.63 21.13
CA ASP A 104 8.26 -31.67 20.19
C ASP A 104 8.04 -30.24 20.71
N LEU A 105 9.04 -29.39 20.52
CA LEU A 105 8.87 -27.95 20.46
C LEU A 105 8.69 -27.56 18.98
N MET A 106 7.69 -26.74 18.71
CA MET A 106 7.29 -26.32 17.37
C MET A 106 7.40 -24.81 17.27
N TYR A 107 7.96 -24.33 16.16
CA TYR A 107 8.04 -22.93 15.80
C TYR A 107 7.28 -22.71 14.49
N HIS A 108 6.21 -21.92 14.56
CA HIS A 108 5.38 -21.56 13.44
C HIS A 108 5.91 -20.28 12.80
N ILE A 109 5.95 -20.27 11.48
CA ILE A 109 6.45 -19.13 10.72
C ILE A 109 5.27 -18.20 10.45
N ASP A 110 5.36 -16.97 10.97
CA ASP A 110 4.36 -15.92 10.77
C ASP A 110 3.93 -15.81 9.31
N SER A 111 2.62 -15.62 9.09
CA SER A 111 2.00 -15.43 7.77
C SER A 111 2.09 -16.62 6.80
N LEU A 112 2.70 -17.74 7.19
CA LEU A 112 2.75 -18.97 6.40
C LEU A 112 2.04 -20.13 7.13
N PRO A 113 1.45 -21.08 6.39
CA PRO A 113 0.89 -22.28 7.00
C PRO A 113 1.95 -23.25 7.54
N VAL A 114 3.22 -22.84 7.62
CA VAL A 114 4.39 -23.72 7.82
C VAL A 114 4.92 -23.62 9.26
N TYR A 115 5.43 -24.73 9.77
CA TYR A 115 6.15 -24.79 11.03
C TYR A 115 7.37 -25.70 10.91
N VAL A 116 8.36 -25.43 11.75
CA VAL A 116 9.49 -26.33 12.00
C VAL A 116 9.33 -26.91 13.40
N LEU A 117 9.87 -28.11 13.61
CA LEU A 117 9.83 -28.75 14.91
C LEU A 117 11.14 -29.45 15.25
N GLY A 118 11.40 -29.55 16.55
CA GLY A 118 12.50 -30.33 17.10
C GLY A 118 12.08 -30.98 18.41
N GLY A 119 12.52 -32.21 18.65
CA GLY A 119 12.03 -32.98 19.79
C GLY A 119 12.85 -34.20 20.14
N VAL A 120 12.33 -34.96 21.09
CA VAL A 120 12.86 -36.26 21.50
C VAL A 120 11.77 -37.31 21.46
N LYS A 121 12.08 -38.46 20.87
CA LYS A 121 11.18 -39.61 20.73
C LYS A 121 11.82 -40.85 21.36
N ASN A 122 10.97 -41.69 21.93
CA ASN A 122 11.34 -43.03 22.38
C ASN A 122 10.56 -44.07 21.56
N PHE A 123 11.27 -45.04 21.01
CA PHE A 123 10.76 -46.10 20.17
C PHE A 123 10.81 -47.43 20.92
N THR A 124 9.87 -48.32 20.63
CA THR A 124 9.90 -49.73 21.08
C THR A 124 9.79 -50.72 19.92
N THR A 125 9.72 -50.23 18.67
CA THR A 125 9.58 -51.03 17.46
C THR A 125 10.91 -51.69 17.10
N GLY A 126 10.96 -53.02 17.16
CA GLY A 126 12.18 -53.81 16.95
C GLY A 126 13.11 -53.80 18.17
N ARG A 127 13.69 -52.64 18.49
CA ARG A 127 14.56 -52.41 19.65
C ARG A 127 14.23 -51.08 20.31
N SER A 128 14.22 -51.06 21.64
CA SER A 128 14.01 -49.84 22.41
C SER A 128 15.16 -48.84 22.19
N ALA A 129 14.82 -47.61 21.80
CA ALA A 129 15.80 -46.59 21.48
C ALA A 129 15.22 -45.18 21.64
N SER A 130 16.09 -44.21 21.94
CA SER A 130 15.74 -42.80 21.98
C SER A 130 16.37 -42.06 20.81
N ALA A 131 15.63 -41.13 20.21
CA ALA A 131 16.09 -40.32 19.09
C ALA A 131 15.76 -38.85 19.31
N ALA A 132 16.61 -37.96 18.80
CA ALA A 132 16.23 -36.59 18.54
C ALA A 132 15.53 -36.52 17.18
N ASN A 133 14.54 -35.65 17.02
CA ASN A 133 13.92 -35.39 15.73
C ASN A 133 14.02 -33.93 15.34
N VAL A 134 14.07 -33.70 14.03
CA VAL A 134 13.88 -32.40 13.39
C VAL A 134 12.92 -32.58 12.22
N GLY A 135 12.02 -31.63 12.03
CA GLY A 135 11.01 -31.73 10.98
C GLY A 135 10.47 -30.39 10.53
N ILE A 136 9.74 -30.45 9.43
CA ILE A 136 8.99 -29.35 8.83
C ILE A 136 7.58 -29.84 8.52
N GLY A 137 6.58 -29.03 8.82
CA GLY A 137 5.20 -29.35 8.50
C GLY A 137 4.40 -28.13 8.07
N ALA A 138 3.23 -28.38 7.52
CA ALA A 138 2.28 -27.36 7.11
C ALA A 138 0.86 -27.72 7.54
N ASN A 139 0.09 -26.72 7.99
CA ASN A 139 -1.32 -26.82 8.36
C ASN A 139 -2.18 -26.07 7.33
N PHE A 140 -3.10 -26.78 6.69
CA PHE A 140 -4.08 -26.24 5.75
C PHE A 140 -5.45 -26.24 6.42
N PHE A 141 -5.88 -25.08 6.94
CA PHE A 141 -7.18 -24.95 7.60
C PHE A 141 -8.33 -25.07 6.59
N VAL A 142 -9.25 -25.98 6.88
CA VAL A 142 -10.49 -26.22 6.13
C VAL A 142 -11.68 -25.56 6.84
N LEU A 143 -11.60 -25.43 8.17
CA LEU A 143 -12.50 -24.66 9.04
C LEU A 143 -11.64 -23.89 10.06
N ASP A 144 -12.24 -22.95 10.81
CA ASP A 144 -11.54 -22.12 11.81
C ASP A 144 -10.83 -22.92 12.93
N ASN A 145 -11.25 -24.18 13.11
CA ASN A 145 -10.74 -25.10 14.12
C ASN A 145 -10.28 -26.45 13.54
N LEU A 146 -10.34 -26.65 12.22
CA LEU A 146 -9.99 -27.93 11.59
C LEU A 146 -9.01 -27.72 10.45
N ALA A 147 -7.87 -28.40 10.51
CA ALA A 147 -6.83 -28.37 9.49
C ALA A 147 -6.45 -29.78 9.01
N ILE A 148 -6.08 -29.88 7.73
CA ILE A 148 -5.30 -30.99 7.20
C ILE A 148 -3.83 -30.61 7.38
N PHE A 149 -3.00 -31.52 7.88
CA PHE A 149 -1.57 -31.27 8.00
C PHE A 149 -0.72 -32.31 7.29
N ALA A 150 0.44 -31.87 6.82
CA ALA A 150 1.51 -32.72 6.31
C ALA A 150 2.81 -32.38 7.03
N GLU A 151 3.60 -33.38 7.41
CA GLU A 151 4.82 -33.18 8.20
C GLU A 151 5.91 -34.19 7.78
N ALA A 152 7.11 -33.70 7.47
CA ALA A 152 8.28 -34.53 7.22
C ALA A 152 9.24 -34.46 8.42
N ASN A 153 9.72 -35.61 8.88
CA ASN A 153 10.65 -35.71 10.00
C ASN A 153 11.88 -36.54 9.64
N ARG A 154 13.00 -36.18 10.27
CA ARG A 154 14.20 -37.00 10.39
C ARG A 154 14.41 -37.36 11.86
N TYR A 155 14.69 -38.63 12.14
CA TYR A 155 14.95 -39.17 13.46
C TYR A 155 16.40 -39.64 13.56
N GLN A 156 17.17 -39.02 14.45
CA GLN A 156 18.57 -39.36 14.71
C GLN A 156 18.68 -40.03 16.07
N GLY A 157 19.13 -41.28 16.11
CA GLY A 157 19.34 -42.00 17.36
C GLY A 157 20.37 -41.31 18.26
N ILE A 158 20.07 -41.26 19.57
CA ILE A 158 20.91 -40.60 20.59
C ILE A 158 21.93 -41.58 21.16
N SER A 159 21.45 -42.71 21.67
CA SER A 159 22.30 -43.77 22.25
C SER A 159 22.66 -44.85 21.24
N GLN A 160 22.03 -44.84 20.07
CA GLN A 160 22.24 -45.77 18.97
C GLN A 160 22.47 -44.98 17.69
N SER A 161 23.38 -45.44 16.83
CA SER A 161 23.61 -44.81 15.53
C SER A 161 22.56 -45.29 14.53
N PHE A 162 21.59 -44.44 14.22
CA PHE A 162 20.65 -44.62 13.11
C PHE A 162 20.09 -43.29 12.64
N ALA A 163 19.63 -43.23 11.39
CA ALA A 163 19.01 -42.04 10.80
C ALA A 163 17.78 -42.40 9.96
N ASP A 164 16.60 -42.32 10.58
CA ASP A 164 15.34 -42.69 9.94
C ASP A 164 14.58 -41.45 9.45
N THR A 165 13.59 -41.65 8.58
CA THR A 165 12.72 -40.58 8.08
C THR A 165 11.25 -40.98 8.16
N GLY A 166 10.38 -39.99 8.32
CA GLY A 166 8.93 -40.19 8.35
C GLY A 166 8.19 -39.07 7.65
N LEU A 167 7.16 -39.43 6.87
CA LEU A 167 6.23 -38.49 6.26
C LEU A 167 4.84 -38.74 6.84
N LYS A 168 4.25 -37.72 7.45
CA LYS A 168 2.94 -37.77 8.09
C LYS A 168 1.94 -36.96 7.31
N VAL A 169 0.71 -37.45 7.29
CA VAL A 169 -0.48 -36.70 6.87
C VAL A 169 -1.60 -36.97 7.86
N GLY A 170 -2.37 -35.95 8.20
CA GLY A 170 -3.40 -36.10 9.22
C GLY A 170 -4.38 -34.95 9.31
N LEU A 171 -5.29 -35.06 10.28
CA LEU A 171 -6.25 -34.03 10.64
C LEU A 171 -5.88 -33.47 12.00
N SER A 172 -5.87 -32.14 12.11
CA SER A 172 -5.61 -31.41 13.35
C SER A 172 -6.84 -30.58 13.70
N TYR A 173 -7.30 -30.71 14.94
CA TYR A 173 -8.42 -29.97 15.49
C TYR A 173 -7.94 -29.07 16.63
N VAL A 174 -8.30 -27.79 16.58
CA VAL A 174 -7.97 -26.80 17.61
C VAL A 174 -9.15 -26.67 18.55
N PHE A 175 -8.92 -27.01 19.82
CA PHE A 175 -9.92 -26.96 20.88
C PHE A 175 -10.04 -25.55 21.47
N GLY A 176 -11.21 -25.29 22.06
CA GLY A 176 -11.59 -23.98 22.57
C GLY A 176 -12.03 -23.03 21.46
N SER A 177 -12.79 -22.00 21.83
CA SER A 177 -13.07 -20.86 20.97
C SER A 177 -11.80 -20.02 20.82
N ALA A 178 -11.62 -19.34 19.69
CA ALA A 178 -10.65 -18.24 19.64
C ALA A 178 -10.91 -17.31 20.85
N PRO A 179 -9.87 -16.77 21.50
CA PRO A 179 -10.08 -15.79 22.57
C PRO A 179 -11.07 -14.76 22.05
N GLN A 180 -12.27 -14.74 22.62
CA GLN A 180 -13.25 -13.73 22.28
C GLN A 180 -12.56 -12.41 22.61
N ALA A 181 -12.32 -11.57 21.59
CA ALA A 181 -11.86 -10.21 21.82
C ALA A 181 -12.70 -9.70 22.99
N ALA A 182 -12.03 -9.34 24.09
CA ALA A 182 -12.72 -9.01 25.33
C ALA A 182 -13.87 -8.08 24.93
N PRO A 183 -15.13 -8.41 25.32
CA PRO A 183 -16.24 -7.55 24.95
C PRO A 183 -15.83 -6.15 25.34
N THR A 184 -15.78 -5.24 24.36
CA THR A 184 -15.62 -3.82 24.66
C THR A 184 -16.64 -3.55 25.76
N PRO A 185 -16.22 -3.13 26.96
CA PRO A 185 -17.14 -3.04 28.08
C PRO A 185 -18.38 -2.28 27.63
N ALA A 186 -19.57 -2.87 27.80
CA ALA A 186 -20.79 -2.07 27.71
C ALA A 186 -20.59 -0.88 28.67
N PRO A 187 -20.87 0.36 28.27
CA PRO A 187 -20.53 1.52 29.09
C PRO A 187 -21.15 1.34 30.48
N GLN A 188 -20.30 1.10 31.49
CA GLN A 188 -20.69 1.35 32.87
C GLN A 188 -21.02 2.85 32.97
N PRO A 189 -22.01 3.27 33.79
CA PRO A 189 -22.07 4.66 34.20
C PRO A 189 -20.72 5.01 34.81
N GLU A 190 -20.00 5.90 34.14
CA GLU A 190 -18.69 6.37 34.55
C GLU A 190 -18.78 6.88 36.00
N PRO A 191 -17.88 6.46 36.92
CA PRO A 191 -17.54 7.34 38.03
C PRO A 191 -17.13 8.66 37.38
N ALA A 192 -17.79 9.77 37.73
CA ALA A 192 -17.57 11.07 37.11
C ALA A 192 -16.08 11.26 36.80
N PRO A 193 -15.69 11.43 35.52
CA PRO A 193 -14.30 11.63 35.20
C PRO A 193 -13.82 12.81 36.05
N ALA A 194 -12.71 12.63 36.76
CA ALA A 194 -11.95 13.79 37.18
C ALA A 194 -11.83 14.65 35.93
N PRO A 195 -12.27 15.92 35.96
CA PRO A 195 -12.39 16.71 34.75
C PRO A 195 -11.09 16.56 33.99
N ALA A 196 -11.16 15.95 32.81
CA ALA A 196 -10.06 16.02 31.87
C ALA A 196 -9.64 17.48 31.84
N PRO A 197 -8.32 17.80 31.84
CA PRO A 197 -7.93 19.16 31.58
C PRO A 197 -8.74 19.58 30.35
N VAL A 198 -9.50 20.65 30.48
CA VAL A 198 -10.25 21.20 29.36
C VAL A 198 -9.15 21.68 28.43
N ILE A 199 -8.72 20.81 27.53
CA ILE A 199 -7.80 21.19 26.48
C ILE A 199 -8.64 22.11 25.63
N GLY A 200 -8.27 23.39 25.67
CA GLY A 200 -8.93 24.42 24.91
C GLY A 200 -8.86 24.11 23.43
N ASP A 201 -9.74 24.75 22.70
CA ASP A 201 -9.62 24.99 21.29
C ASP A 201 -9.74 26.53 21.20
N ALA A 202 -8.58 27.19 21.32
CA ALA A 202 -8.49 28.62 21.58
C ALA A 202 -9.00 29.47 20.41
N ASP A 203 -8.83 28.99 19.17
CA ASP A 203 -9.27 29.64 17.94
C ASP A 203 -10.52 29.01 17.31
N GLN A 204 -11.02 27.92 17.91
CA GLN A 204 -12.29 27.27 17.59
C GLN A 204 -12.32 26.66 16.19
N ASP A 205 -11.17 26.28 15.65
CA ASP A 205 -11.04 25.70 14.31
C ASP A 205 -11.45 24.21 14.25
N GLY A 206 -11.64 23.59 15.42
CA GLY A 206 -12.01 22.19 15.59
C GLY A 206 -10.84 21.26 15.92
N VAL A 207 -9.63 21.78 16.11
CA VAL A 207 -8.44 21.07 16.58
C VAL A 207 -8.05 21.60 17.96
N THR A 208 -7.82 20.71 18.91
CA THR A 208 -7.48 21.10 20.29
C THR A 208 -6.07 21.66 20.39
N ASP A 209 -5.84 22.60 21.33
CA ASP A 209 -4.57 23.32 21.52
C ASP A 209 -3.33 22.40 21.68
N ASP A 210 -3.52 21.15 22.12
CA ASP A 210 -2.45 20.15 22.25
C ASP A 210 -1.97 19.56 20.92
N LYS A 211 -2.77 19.71 19.85
CA LYS A 211 -2.55 19.17 18.51
C LYS A 211 -2.51 20.26 17.44
N ASP A 212 -2.90 21.48 17.81
CA ASP A 212 -2.91 22.63 16.92
C ASP A 212 -1.51 23.27 16.83
N GLN A 213 -0.98 23.32 15.60
CA GLN A 213 0.28 23.97 15.27
C GLN A 213 0.08 25.42 14.79
N CYS A 214 -1.17 25.81 14.58
CA CYS A 214 -1.63 27.04 13.95
C CYS A 214 -2.67 27.75 14.82
N ALA A 215 -2.27 28.14 16.05
CA ALA A 215 -3.08 28.72 17.14
C ALA A 215 -3.97 29.96 16.86
N ASN A 216 -4.07 30.44 15.62
CA ASN A 216 -4.96 31.54 15.23
C ASN A 216 -5.60 31.29 13.86
N THR A 217 -6.00 30.05 13.58
CA THR A 217 -6.69 29.71 12.35
C THR A 217 -8.11 30.25 12.38
N PRO A 218 -8.59 30.93 11.31
CA PRO A 218 -9.97 31.39 11.27
C PRO A 218 -10.95 30.22 11.36
N ILE A 219 -11.96 30.32 12.25
CA ILE A 219 -13.06 29.33 12.39
C ILE A 219 -13.79 28.98 11.08
N THR A 220 -13.75 29.89 10.10
CA THR A 220 -14.38 29.69 8.78
C THR A 220 -13.55 28.81 7.85
N ASP A 221 -12.27 28.63 8.13
CA ASP A 221 -11.36 27.88 7.29
C ASP A 221 -11.54 26.38 7.53
N LYS A 222 -11.33 25.62 6.47
CA LYS A 222 -11.16 24.18 6.54
C LYS A 222 -9.71 23.91 6.90
N VAL A 223 -9.51 23.25 8.03
CA VAL A 223 -8.19 22.95 8.58
C VAL A 223 -7.77 21.52 8.30
N ASP A 224 -6.47 21.27 8.31
CA ASP A 224 -5.89 19.93 8.23
C ASP A 224 -5.86 19.24 9.61
N THR A 225 -5.13 18.13 9.73
CA THR A 225 -5.07 17.35 10.98
C THR A 225 -4.31 18.05 12.11
N VAL A 226 -3.64 19.18 11.84
CA VAL A 226 -2.83 19.92 12.80
C VAL A 226 -3.29 21.37 12.98
N GLY A 227 -4.54 21.68 12.61
CA GLY A 227 -5.17 23.00 12.84
C GLY A 227 -4.78 24.06 11.82
N CYS A 228 -4.14 23.71 10.70
CA CYS A 228 -3.69 24.71 9.73
C CYS A 228 -4.65 24.82 8.53
N SER A 229 -4.98 26.06 8.13
CA SER A 229 -5.86 26.32 6.97
C SER A 229 -5.36 25.64 5.69
N ILE A 230 -6.27 24.94 5.02
CA ILE A 230 -6.04 24.36 3.70
C ILE A 230 -6.30 25.43 2.65
N PHE A 231 -5.37 25.62 1.73
CA PHE A 231 -5.50 26.59 0.64
C PHE A 231 -5.70 25.90 -0.71
N THR A 232 -6.49 26.53 -1.57
CA THR A 232 -6.58 26.18 -2.99
C THR A 232 -5.98 27.30 -3.83
N GLU A 233 -5.27 26.92 -4.90
CA GLU A 233 -4.74 27.86 -5.88
C GLU A 233 -5.62 27.88 -7.13
N THR A 234 -6.19 29.04 -7.43
CA THR A 234 -6.99 29.26 -8.64
C THR A 234 -6.29 30.26 -9.56
N SER A 235 -6.20 29.95 -10.85
CA SER A 235 -5.67 30.90 -11.84
C SER A 235 -6.77 31.82 -12.37
N VAL A 236 -6.53 33.13 -12.36
CA VAL A 236 -7.42 34.15 -12.93
C VAL A 236 -6.70 34.84 -14.09
N ARG A 237 -7.41 35.07 -15.20
CA ARG A 237 -6.87 35.69 -16.42
C ARG A 237 -7.70 36.90 -16.84
N ILE A 238 -7.01 37.95 -17.29
CA ILE A 238 -7.61 39.10 -17.99
C ILE A 238 -6.96 39.24 -19.37
N ASP A 239 -7.80 39.50 -20.38
CA ASP A 239 -7.40 39.78 -21.75
C ASP A 239 -7.80 41.22 -22.13
N LEU A 240 -6.88 41.95 -22.74
CA LEU A 240 -7.11 43.25 -23.35
C LEU A 240 -7.06 43.11 -24.88
N ASN A 241 -8.10 43.59 -25.55
CA ASN A 241 -8.17 43.64 -27.01
C ASN A 241 -8.70 45.02 -27.42
N ALA A 242 -7.88 45.81 -28.12
CA ALA A 242 -8.31 47.10 -28.65
C ALA A 242 -7.99 47.21 -30.14
N GLN A 243 -8.91 47.76 -30.93
CA GLN A 243 -8.72 48.01 -32.36
C GLN A 243 -8.38 49.47 -32.62
N PHE A 244 -7.66 49.70 -33.72
CA PHE A 244 -7.23 51.03 -34.13
C PHE A 244 -7.72 51.37 -35.53
N ASP A 245 -8.03 52.65 -35.72
CA ASP A 245 -8.31 53.19 -37.04
C ASP A 245 -7.10 53.07 -37.95
N ASN A 246 -7.34 53.20 -39.25
CA ASN A 246 -6.26 53.19 -40.22
C ASN A 246 -5.28 54.32 -39.92
N ASP A 247 -3.99 54.00 -39.95
CA ASP A 247 -2.89 54.93 -39.70
C ASP A 247 -2.94 55.69 -38.34
N SER A 248 -3.68 55.15 -37.36
CA SER A 248 -3.82 55.77 -36.03
C SER A 248 -3.19 54.93 -34.92
N SER A 249 -2.64 55.62 -33.92
CA SER A 249 -2.22 55.07 -32.61
C SER A 249 -3.03 55.65 -31.45
N VAL A 250 -4.14 56.35 -31.73
CA VAL A 250 -5.02 56.90 -30.70
C VAL A 250 -5.87 55.78 -30.11
N VAL A 251 -5.82 55.62 -28.79
CA VAL A 251 -6.70 54.71 -28.04
C VAL A 251 -8.10 55.31 -27.99
N LYS A 252 -9.11 54.57 -28.43
CA LYS A 252 -10.50 55.03 -28.43
C LYS A 252 -11.10 54.98 -27.02
N PRO A 253 -11.97 55.94 -26.64
CA PRO A 253 -12.67 55.97 -25.35
C PRO A 253 -13.32 54.64 -24.94
N GLU A 254 -13.88 53.90 -25.90
CA GLU A 254 -14.54 52.60 -25.67
C GLU A 254 -13.62 51.53 -25.06
N TYR A 255 -12.30 51.61 -25.25
CA TYR A 255 -11.35 50.66 -24.69
C TYR A 255 -10.80 51.04 -23.32
N HIS A 256 -11.09 52.26 -22.82
CA HIS A 256 -10.57 52.70 -21.52
C HIS A 256 -11.09 51.83 -20.38
N ALA A 257 -12.34 51.34 -20.45
CA ALA A 257 -12.90 50.46 -19.43
C ALA A 257 -12.15 49.12 -19.34
N ASP A 258 -11.69 48.57 -20.47
CA ASP A 258 -10.93 47.31 -20.47
C ASP A 258 -9.47 47.54 -20.05
N ILE A 259 -8.89 48.69 -20.41
CA ILE A 259 -7.57 49.11 -19.91
C ILE A 259 -7.62 49.32 -18.39
N GLU A 260 -8.71 49.90 -17.86
CA GLU A 260 -8.95 50.06 -16.43
C GLU A 260 -9.06 48.70 -15.72
N LYS A 261 -9.81 47.74 -16.28
CA LYS A 261 -9.88 46.37 -15.74
C LYS A 261 -8.49 45.72 -15.66
N LEU A 262 -7.69 45.84 -16.72
CA LEU A 262 -6.32 45.34 -16.74
C LEU A 262 -5.45 46.05 -15.67
N ALA A 263 -5.57 47.36 -15.54
CA ALA A 263 -4.84 48.12 -14.54
C ALA A 263 -5.22 47.69 -13.11
N ASN A 264 -6.51 47.53 -12.84
CA ASN A 264 -7.01 47.05 -11.55
C ASN A 264 -6.52 45.62 -11.25
N PHE A 265 -6.43 44.76 -12.26
CA PHE A 265 -5.82 43.45 -12.13
C PHE A 265 -4.34 43.54 -11.75
N LEU A 266 -3.56 44.36 -12.46
CA LEU A 266 -2.12 44.56 -12.17
C LEU A 266 -1.89 45.21 -10.79
N LYS A 267 -2.82 46.04 -10.30
CA LYS A 267 -2.79 46.57 -8.93
C LYS A 267 -3.07 45.49 -7.89
N ARG A 268 -4.07 44.64 -8.15
CA ARG A 268 -4.43 43.51 -7.26
C ARG A 268 -3.30 42.47 -7.18
N PHE A 269 -2.56 42.26 -8.27
CA PHE A 269 -1.49 41.28 -8.36
C PHE A 269 -0.14 41.96 -8.64
N PRO A 270 0.54 42.53 -7.62
CA PRO A 270 1.74 43.35 -7.83
C PRO A 270 2.93 42.59 -8.43
N ASN A 271 2.93 41.27 -8.35
CA ASN A 271 4.00 40.39 -8.88
C ASN A 271 3.73 39.91 -10.33
N THR A 272 2.83 40.57 -11.06
CA THR A 272 2.49 40.20 -12.44
C THR A 272 2.89 41.27 -13.44
N ASP A 273 3.40 40.86 -14.59
CA ASP A 273 3.76 41.75 -15.69
C ASP A 273 2.83 41.54 -16.87
N VAL A 274 2.68 42.57 -17.71
CA VAL A 274 1.89 42.48 -18.94
C VAL A 274 2.72 42.85 -20.16
N GLU A 275 2.57 42.07 -21.23
CA GLU A 275 3.01 42.47 -22.57
C GLU A 275 1.83 43.04 -23.35
N ILE A 276 2.00 44.24 -23.90
CA ILE A 276 1.07 44.88 -24.82
C ILE A 276 1.61 44.69 -26.24
N ALA A 277 1.06 43.69 -26.93
CA ALA A 277 1.44 43.29 -28.28
C ALA A 277 0.66 44.10 -29.33
N GLY A 278 1.35 44.93 -30.09
CA GLY A 278 0.76 45.80 -31.11
C GLY A 278 0.87 45.19 -32.50
N HIS A 279 -0.18 45.32 -33.30
CA HIS A 279 -0.27 44.76 -34.64
C HIS A 279 -0.77 45.79 -35.66
N ALA A 280 -0.39 45.59 -36.91
CA ALA A 280 -0.78 46.41 -38.04
C ALA A 280 -1.28 45.54 -39.21
N SER A 281 -2.08 46.13 -40.08
CA SER A 281 -2.47 45.52 -41.35
C SER A 281 -1.30 45.47 -42.34
N ASN A 282 -1.34 44.55 -43.30
CA ASN A 282 -0.36 44.40 -44.38
C ASN A 282 -0.36 45.50 -45.44
N VAL A 283 -1.18 46.55 -45.29
CA VAL A 283 -1.20 47.71 -46.21
C VAL A 283 -0.04 48.64 -45.87
N GLY A 284 0.75 49.02 -46.88
CA GLY A 284 1.89 49.93 -46.73
C GLY A 284 3.23 49.25 -46.45
N LYS A 285 4.26 50.04 -46.14
CA LYS A 285 5.63 49.54 -45.97
C LYS A 285 5.77 48.77 -44.64
N PRO A 286 6.36 47.57 -44.61
CA PRO A 286 6.52 46.78 -43.38
C PRO A 286 7.23 47.53 -42.24
N ALA A 287 8.29 48.29 -42.54
CA ALA A 287 9.01 49.09 -41.55
C ALA A 287 8.13 50.19 -40.92
N TYR A 288 7.27 50.81 -41.73
CA TYR A 288 6.29 51.78 -41.23
C TYR A 288 5.27 51.11 -40.30
N ASN A 289 4.74 49.97 -40.72
CA ASN A 289 3.77 49.19 -39.93
C ASN A 289 4.37 48.67 -38.61
N MET A 290 5.66 48.34 -38.60
CA MET A 290 6.39 48.00 -37.37
C MET A 290 6.39 49.20 -36.41
N ALA A 291 6.83 50.37 -36.88
CA ALA A 291 6.86 51.59 -36.07
C ALA A 291 5.45 52.01 -35.60
N LEU A 292 4.43 51.90 -36.44
CA LEU A 292 3.05 52.21 -36.08
C LEU A 292 2.51 51.25 -35.00
N SER A 293 2.80 49.95 -35.13
CA SER A 293 2.39 48.97 -34.12
C SER A 293 3.07 49.20 -32.77
N GLN A 294 4.33 49.63 -32.76
CA GLN A 294 5.03 50.01 -31.53
C GLN A 294 4.38 51.23 -30.88
N ARG A 295 4.09 52.29 -31.65
CA ARG A 295 3.38 53.48 -31.13
C ARG A 295 2.02 53.14 -30.51
N ARG A 296 1.31 52.14 -31.04
CA ARG A 296 0.04 51.65 -30.45
C ARG A 296 0.25 50.99 -29.11
N SER A 297 1.23 50.10 -29.02
CA SER A 297 1.59 49.45 -27.74
C SER A 297 2.05 50.48 -26.72
N ASP A 298 2.88 51.45 -27.12
CA ASP A 298 3.35 52.53 -26.27
C ASP A 298 2.19 53.38 -25.78
N ALA A 299 1.24 53.75 -26.65
CA ALA A 299 0.08 54.54 -26.25
C ALA A 299 -0.75 53.85 -25.16
N VAL A 300 -1.01 52.55 -25.29
CA VAL A 300 -1.74 51.78 -24.26
C VAL A 300 -0.90 51.64 -22.98
N ALA A 301 0.41 51.39 -23.09
CA ALA A 301 1.31 51.32 -21.96
C ALA A 301 1.37 52.65 -21.20
N ASP A 302 1.38 53.78 -21.91
CA ASP A 302 1.39 55.11 -21.33
C ASP A 302 0.07 55.39 -20.59
N VAL A 303 -1.08 54.92 -21.09
CA VAL A 303 -2.34 55.00 -20.33
C VAL A 303 -2.24 54.22 -19.02
N LEU A 304 -1.74 52.98 -19.04
CA LEU A 304 -1.56 52.16 -17.83
C LEU A 304 -0.64 52.84 -16.80
N VAL A 305 0.47 53.43 -17.26
CA VAL A 305 1.47 54.06 -16.39
C VAL A 305 1.01 55.42 -15.87
N THR A 306 0.55 56.31 -16.76
CA THR A 306 0.28 57.71 -16.42
C THR A 306 -1.08 57.92 -15.77
N GLN A 307 -2.13 57.23 -16.24
CA GLN A 307 -3.49 57.41 -15.72
C GLN A 307 -3.77 56.47 -14.55
N TYR A 308 -3.26 55.24 -14.61
CA TYR A 308 -3.54 54.24 -13.58
C TYR A 308 -2.38 53.97 -12.63
N GLY A 309 -1.18 54.53 -12.86
CA GLY A 309 -0.06 54.44 -11.92
C GLY A 309 0.58 53.05 -11.85
N ILE A 310 0.52 52.26 -12.92
CA ILE A 310 1.25 50.99 -13.00
C ILE A 310 2.74 51.28 -13.19
N ASP A 311 3.61 50.58 -12.46
CA ASP A 311 5.06 50.72 -12.61
C ASP A 311 5.48 50.39 -14.06
N ARG A 312 6.29 51.26 -14.68
CA ARG A 312 6.71 51.09 -16.08
C ARG A 312 7.49 49.80 -16.30
N SER A 313 8.22 49.30 -15.30
CA SER A 313 8.96 48.05 -15.39
C SER A 313 8.06 46.82 -15.60
N ARG A 314 6.78 46.91 -15.21
CA ARG A 314 5.79 45.83 -15.31
C ARG A 314 4.99 45.84 -16.61
N VAL A 315 5.19 46.85 -17.46
CA VAL A 315 4.44 47.01 -18.72
C VAL A 315 5.41 46.97 -19.89
N LYS A 316 5.40 45.86 -20.62
CA LYS A 316 6.25 45.65 -21.80
C LYS A 316 5.47 45.95 -23.07
N ALA A 317 5.81 47.03 -23.77
CA ALA A 317 5.18 47.41 -25.04
C ALA A 317 5.99 46.86 -26.23
N VAL A 318 5.38 46.01 -27.07
CA VAL A 318 6.06 45.40 -28.23
C VAL A 318 5.22 45.53 -29.50
N GLY A 319 5.74 46.20 -30.51
CA GLY A 319 5.19 46.22 -31.86
C GLY A 319 5.62 45.00 -32.66
N TYR A 320 4.66 44.28 -33.24
CA TYR A 320 4.89 43.13 -34.13
C TYR A 320 4.67 43.46 -35.61
N GLY A 321 4.20 44.67 -35.93
CA GLY A 321 3.86 45.09 -37.28
C GLY A 321 2.88 44.11 -37.93
N VAL A 322 3.27 43.59 -39.10
CA VAL A 322 2.45 42.68 -39.93
C VAL A 322 2.79 41.20 -39.71
N THR A 323 3.69 40.89 -38.78
CA THR A 323 4.28 39.54 -38.65
C THR A 323 3.37 38.51 -37.98
N LYS A 324 2.36 38.97 -37.23
CA LYS A 324 1.38 38.13 -36.51
C LYS A 324 -0.07 38.52 -36.87
N PRO A 325 -0.52 38.27 -38.11
CA PRO A 325 -1.88 38.60 -38.53
C PRO A 325 -2.90 37.67 -37.85
N ARG A 326 -4.02 38.23 -37.37
CA ARG A 326 -5.18 37.47 -36.87
C ARG A 326 -6.08 37.02 -38.02
N ALA A 327 -6.15 37.80 -39.10
CA ALA A 327 -6.86 37.46 -40.32
C ALA A 327 -5.93 37.55 -41.54
N ALA A 328 -5.91 36.51 -42.37
CA ALA A 328 -5.14 36.50 -43.61
C ALA A 328 -5.86 37.28 -44.73
N GLY A 329 -5.12 37.65 -45.78
CA GLY A 329 -5.65 38.30 -46.98
C GLY A 329 -5.51 39.82 -47.01
N ASN A 330 -6.16 40.44 -47.99
CA ASN A 330 -6.07 41.87 -48.31
C ASN A 330 -7.45 42.51 -48.46
N THR A 331 -8.35 42.25 -47.51
CA THR A 331 -9.70 42.80 -47.48
C THR A 331 -9.84 43.84 -46.38
N ALA A 332 -10.78 44.78 -46.53
CA ALA A 332 -11.06 45.79 -45.51
C ALA A 332 -11.34 45.18 -44.13
N ALA A 333 -12.07 44.06 -44.08
CA ALA A 333 -12.34 43.31 -42.86
C ALA A 333 -11.07 42.71 -42.23
N ALA A 334 -10.20 42.08 -43.04
CA ALA A 334 -8.93 41.54 -42.55
C ALA A 334 -8.02 42.65 -42.00
N HIS A 335 -7.97 43.79 -42.66
CA HIS A 335 -7.21 44.94 -42.18
C HIS A 335 -7.73 45.47 -40.85
N ALA A 336 -9.06 45.59 -40.70
CA ALA A 336 -9.67 46.08 -39.46
C ALA A 336 -9.31 45.21 -38.25
N VAL A 337 -9.44 43.90 -38.41
CA VAL A 337 -9.10 42.94 -37.34
C VAL A 337 -7.60 42.91 -37.04
N ASN A 338 -6.73 43.13 -38.03
CA ASN A 338 -5.28 43.13 -37.83
C ASN A 338 -4.74 44.40 -37.17
N ARG A 339 -5.43 45.54 -37.28
CA ARG A 339 -5.06 46.79 -36.60
C ARG A 339 -5.53 46.73 -35.15
N ARG A 340 -4.75 46.07 -34.31
CA ARG A 340 -5.13 45.80 -32.93
C ARG A 340 -3.95 45.83 -31.97
N ILE A 341 -4.26 45.85 -30.68
CA ILE A 341 -3.37 45.40 -29.61
C ILE A 341 -3.99 44.18 -28.92
N GLU A 342 -3.12 43.34 -28.37
CA GLU A 342 -3.46 42.24 -27.50
C GLU A 342 -2.64 42.36 -26.21
N GLY A 343 -3.26 42.12 -25.07
CA GLY A 343 -2.57 41.97 -23.80
C GLY A 343 -3.20 40.83 -23.01
N HIS A 344 -2.36 40.04 -22.35
CA HIS A 344 -2.83 38.91 -21.54
C HIS A 344 -2.06 38.89 -20.23
N VAL A 345 -2.77 38.70 -19.12
CA VAL A 345 -2.14 38.50 -17.82
C VAL A 345 -2.87 37.41 -17.07
N THR A 346 -2.11 36.58 -16.37
CA THR A 346 -2.63 35.52 -15.50
C THR A 346 -1.96 35.63 -14.13
N ALA A 347 -2.74 35.46 -13.06
CA ALA A 347 -2.27 35.41 -11.70
C ALA A 347 -2.85 34.21 -10.97
N SER A 348 -2.09 33.64 -10.04
CA SER A 348 -2.60 32.63 -9.10
C SER A 348 -3.13 33.33 -7.85
N VAL A 349 -4.33 32.95 -7.43
CA VAL A 349 -4.94 33.38 -6.17
C VAL A 349 -4.92 32.20 -5.23
N LYS A 350 -4.26 32.36 -4.08
CA LYS A 350 -4.27 31.39 -2.99
C LYS A 350 -5.35 31.81 -2.00
N GLU A 351 -6.43 31.05 -1.92
CA GLU A 351 -7.55 31.31 -1.02
C GLU A 351 -7.73 30.12 -0.07
N ALA A 352 -8.05 30.41 1.19
CA ALA A 352 -8.37 29.37 2.16
C ALA A 352 -9.67 28.68 1.74
N VAL A 353 -9.69 27.36 1.82
CA VAL A 353 -10.90 26.58 1.62
C VAL A 353 -11.79 26.82 2.82
N THR A 354 -13.01 27.32 2.62
CA THR A 354 -13.95 27.49 3.72
C THR A 354 -14.64 26.18 4.08
N ARG A 355 -15.02 26.03 5.34
CA ARG A 355 -15.69 24.83 5.89
C ARG A 355 -17.08 24.57 5.31
#